data_AF-A0A2C6DR33-F1
#
_entry.id   AF-A0A2C6DR33-F1
#
_cell.length_a   1.000
_cell.length_b   1.000
_cell.length_c   1.000
_cell.angle_alpha   90.00
_cell.angle_beta   90.00
_cell.angle_gamma   90.00
#
_symmetry.space_group_name_H-M   'P 1'
#
loop_
_entity.id
_entity.type
_entity.pdbx_description
1 polymer ?
#
loop_
_entity_poly.entity_id
_entity_poly.type
_entity_poly.pdbx_seq_one_letter_code
_entity_poly.pdbx_strand_id
1 'polypeptide(L)' 'MTKVFMLYHIRNEDSDDEDIKLIGIYTSYELAKSAQMRVQDKPGFIDYPDGFSIIENPLDCDGWVDGFVDL' A
#
# COMPACT_ATOMS: atom_id res chain seq x y z
N MET A 1 16.10 -4.43 14.50
CA MET A 1 15.69 -4.31 13.09
C MET A 1 14.89 -3.03 12.93
N THR A 2 15.19 -2.24 11.90
CA THR A 2 14.39 -1.07 11.55
C THR A 2 13.17 -1.53 10.77
N LYS A 3 12.03 -0.88 10.99
CA LYS A 3 10.78 -1.16 10.28
C LYS A 3 10.33 0.04 9.50
N VAL A 4 9.60 -0.21 8.42
CA VAL A 4 8.91 0.78 7.61
C VAL A 4 7.42 0.48 7.58
N PHE A 5 6.64 1.47 7.19
CA PHE A 5 5.20 1.43 7.08
C PHE A 5 4.81 1.79 5.66
N MET A 6 4.27 0.83 4.93
CA MET A 6 3.88 0.97 3.54
C MET A 6 2.39 1.30 3.47
N LEU A 7 2.03 2.42 2.87
CA LEU A 7 0.65 2.83 2.65
C LEU A 7 0.21 2.41 1.25
N TYR A 8 -0.82 1.58 1.19
CA TYR A 8 -1.47 1.13 -0.04
C TYR A 8 -2.91 1.64 -0.12
N HIS A 9 -3.43 1.69 -1.34
CA HIS A 9 -4.86 1.67 -1.63
C HIS A 9 -5.14 0.42 -2.48
N ILE A 10 -5.98 -0.48 -1.98
CA ILE A 10 -6.25 -1.80 -2.55
C ILE A 10 -7.74 -1.89 -2.86
N ARG A 11 -8.06 -2.24 -4.09
CA ARG A 11 -9.43 -2.52 -4.52
C ARG A 11 -9.50 -3.96 -5.03
N ASN A 12 -10.35 -4.76 -4.41
CA ASN A 12 -10.76 -6.05 -4.95
C ASN A 12 -11.83 -5.75 -6.00
N GLU A 13 -11.42 -5.59 -7.26
CA GLU A 13 -12.36 -5.70 -8.36
C GLU A 13 -12.69 -7.18 -8.53
N ASP A 14 -13.92 -7.55 -8.86
CA ASP A 14 -14.36 -8.97 -9.02
C ASP A 14 -13.65 -9.72 -10.19
N SER A 15 -12.57 -9.16 -10.72
CA SER A 15 -11.65 -9.73 -11.70
C SER A 15 -10.35 -10.17 -11.01
N ASP A 16 -9.63 -11.11 -11.62
CA ASP A 16 -8.33 -11.62 -11.12
C ASP A 16 -7.21 -10.56 -11.02
N ASP A 17 -7.50 -9.29 -11.30
CA ASP A 17 -6.59 -8.15 -11.22
C ASP A 17 -6.86 -7.35 -9.94
N GLU A 18 -6.02 -7.53 -8.92
CA GLU A 18 -6.01 -6.65 -7.74
C GLU A 18 -5.53 -5.25 -8.15
N ASP A 19 -6.39 -4.23 -8.05
CA ASP A 19 -6.00 -2.84 -8.28
C ASP A 19 -5.31 -2.29 -7.02
N ILE A 20 -3.98 -2.47 -6.97
CA ILE A 20 -3.12 -2.03 -5.87
C ILE A 20 -2.33 -0.78 -6.25
N LYS A 21 -2.44 0.27 -5.43
CA LYS A 21 -1.64 1.50 -5.52
C LYS A 21 -0.75 1.66 -4.29
N LEU A 22 0.56 1.60 -4.45
CA LEU A 22 1.50 2.02 -3.40
C LEU A 22 1.54 3.55 -3.36
N ILE A 23 1.11 4.13 -2.25
CA ILE A 23 1.10 5.60 -2.05
C ILE A 23 2.43 6.08 -1.47
N GLY A 24 3.05 5.29 -0.59
CA GLY A 24 4.35 5.65 -0.03
C GLY A 24 4.85 4.70 1.06
N ILE A 25 6.12 4.87 1.43
CA ILE A 25 6.82 4.11 2.46
C ILE A 25 7.35 5.10 3.49
N TYR A 26 7.10 4.83 4.77
CA TYR A 26 7.36 5.76 5.86
C TYR A 26 8.12 5.09 7.00
N THR A 27 8.89 5.88 7.75
CA THR A 27 9.63 5.39 8.93
C THR A 27 8.76 5.24 10.18
N SER A 28 7.54 5.76 10.17
CA SER A 28 6.57 5.62 11.26
C SER A 28 5.14 5.48 10.74
N TYR A 29 4.27 4.87 11.55
CA TYR A 29 2.86 4.71 11.24
C TYR A 29 2.14 6.06 11.13
N GLU A 30 2.51 7.03 11.97
CA GLU A 30 1.92 8.37 12.01
C GLU A 30 2.20 9.15 10.71
N LEU A 31 3.40 8.97 10.14
CA LEU A 31 3.74 9.55 8.84
C LEU A 31 2.92 8.93 7.71
N ALA A 32 2.72 7.61 7.74
CA ALA A 32 1.83 6.91 6.81
C ALA A 32 0.38 7.39 6.95
N LYS A 33 -0.12 7.53 8.18
CA LYS A 33 -1.46 8.03 8.44
C LYS A 33 -1.64 9.48 7.99
N SER A 34 -0.64 10.32 8.23
CA SER A 34 -0.61 11.70 7.73
C SER A 34 -0.63 11.75 6.20
N ALA A 35 0.00 10.78 5.53
CA ALA A 35 -0.04 10.66 4.08
C ALA A 35 -1.41 10.24 3.57
N GLN A 36 -2.06 9.27 4.21
CA GLN A 36 -3.44 8.89 3.93
C GLN A 36 -4.37 10.11 3.99
N MET A 37 -4.27 10.92 5.05
CA MET A 37 -5.08 12.13 5.20
C MET A 37 -4.87 13.15 4.08
N ARG A 38 -3.66 13.25 3.51
CA ARG A 38 -3.38 14.17 2.38
C ARG A 38 -4.02 13.73 1.06
N VAL A 39 -4.28 12.42 0.89
CA VAL A 39 -4.71 11.84 -0.38
C VAL A 39 -6.15 11.30 -0.36
N GLN A 40 -6.73 11.02 0.80
CA GLN A 40 -8.05 10.38 0.92
C GLN A 40 -9.17 11.11 0.18
N ASP A 41 -9.09 12.44 0.05
CA ASP A 41 -10.11 13.27 -0.61
C ASP A 41 -9.79 13.53 -2.10
N LYS A 42 -8.76 12.90 -2.67
CA LYS A 42 -8.43 13.04 -4.09
C LYS A 42 -9.34 12.17 -4.96
N PRO A 43 -9.57 12.57 -6.23
CA PRO A 43 -10.39 11.77 -7.16
C PRO A 43 -9.93 10.31 -7.23
N GLY A 44 -10.87 9.38 -7.27
CA GLY A 44 -10.61 7.94 -7.24
C GLY A 44 -10.38 7.38 -5.84
N PHE A 45 -9.71 8.09 -4.92
CA PHE A 45 -9.57 7.63 -3.53
C PHE A 45 -10.82 7.91 -2.70
N ILE A 46 -11.45 9.06 -2.91
CA ILE A 46 -12.67 9.46 -2.20
C ILE A 46 -13.85 8.50 -2.44
N ASP A 47 -13.86 7.84 -3.61
CA ASP A 47 -14.90 6.89 -4.00
C ASP A 47 -14.74 5.53 -3.29
N TYR A 48 -13.56 5.25 -2.72
CA TYR A 48 -13.21 4.00 -2.05
C TYR A 48 -12.45 4.28 -0.74
N PRO A 49 -13.10 4.88 0.27
CA PRO A 49 -12.44 5.32 1.51
C PRO A 49 -11.89 4.16 2.36
N ASP A 50 -12.45 2.96 2.22
CA ASP A 50 -12.03 1.77 2.95
C ASP A 50 -10.88 1.01 2.28
N GLY A 51 -10.45 1.45 1.08
CA GLY A 51 -9.37 0.79 0.34
C GLY A 51 -7.97 1.02 0.92
N PHE A 52 -7.80 1.90 1.91
CA PHE A 52 -6.49 2.21 2.47
C PHE A 52 -5.98 1.14 3.45
N SER A 53 -4.74 0.69 3.26
CA SER A 53 -4.06 -0.25 4.15
C SER A 53 -2.66 0.27 4.50
N ILE A 54 -2.27 0.18 5.77
CA ILE A 54 -0.90 0.47 6.21
C ILE A 54 -0.29 -0.83 6.73
N ILE A 55 0.77 -1.29 6.07
CA ILE A 55 1.44 -2.55 6.37
C ILE A 55 2.81 -2.25 6.98
N GLU A 56 3.10 -2.84 8.15
CA GLU A 56 4.42 -2.81 8.76
C GLU A 56 5.32 -3.86 8.09
N ASN A 57 6.51 -3.46 7.65
CA ASN A 57 7.46 -4.33 6.95
C ASN A 57 8.89 -4.08 7.48
N PRO A 58 9.73 -5.11 7.69
CA PRO A 58 11.15 -4.89 7.95
C PRO A 58 11.82 -4.07 6.84
N LEU A 59 12.77 -3.22 7.22
CA LEU A 59 13.64 -2.57 6.25
C LEU A 59 14.70 -3.58 5.78
N ASP A 60 15.15 -3.42 4.53
CA ASP A 60 16.19 -4.24 3.90
C ASP A 60 15.83 -5.74 3.82
N CYS A 61 14.57 -6.04 3.50
CA CYS A 61 14.10 -7.40 3.20
C CYS A 61 13.51 -7.51 1.79
N ASP A 62 13.65 -8.71 1.20
CA ASP A 62 13.05 -9.03 -0.09
C ASP A 62 11.61 -9.54 0.10
N GLY A 63 10.67 -9.01 -0.71
CA GLY A 63 9.28 -9.47 -0.71
C GLY A 63 9.02 -10.67 -1.63
N TRP A 64 9.70 -10.71 -2.78
CA TRP A 64 9.58 -11.79 -3.76
C TRP A 64 10.97 -12.33 -4.07
N VAL A 65 11.23 -13.60 -3.79
CA VAL A 65 12.55 -14.23 -3.95
C VAL A 65 12.57 -15.40 -4.92
N ASP A 66 11.40 -15.92 -5.30
CA ASP A 66 11.28 -17.20 -6.01
C ASP A 66 11.30 -17.09 -7.54
N GLY A 67 11.51 -15.88 -8.10
CA GLY A 67 11.38 -15.62 -9.55
C GLY A 67 9.92 -15.71 -10.04
N PHE A 68 9.63 -15.36 -11.30
CA PHE A 68 8.26 -15.39 -11.85
C PHE A 68 8.18 -16.28 -13.09
N VAL A 69 7.01 -16.85 -13.33
CA VAL A 69 6.68 -17.60 -14.56
C VAL A 69 5.67 -16.79 -15.37
N ASP A 70 5.90 -16.68 -16.68
CA ASP A 70 4.92 -16.20 -17.65
C ASP A 70 4.25 -17.39 -18.35
N LEU A 71 2.99 -17.23 -18.73
CA LEU A 71 2.21 -18.20 -19.53
C LEU A 71 2.01 -17.64 -20.94
#